data_AF-A0A932IR90-F1
#
_entry.id   AF-A0A932IR90-F1
#
_cell.length_a   1.000
_cell.length_b   1.000
_cell.length_c   1.000
_cell.angle_alpha   90.00
_cell.angle_beta   90.00
_cell.angle_gamma   90.00
#
_symmetry.space_group_name_H-M   'P 1'
#
loop_
_entity.id
_entity.type
_entity.pdbx_description
1 polymer ?
#
loop_
_entity_poly.entity_id
_entity_poly.type
_entity_poly.pdbx_seq_one_letter_code
_entity_poly.pdbx_strand_id
1 'polypeptide(L)'
;MFIAIAVAVVALAVAIGSWFRPTSEPTPVAAPTYTDSEVADAKKQVCDAYQMAHEAIVTAGGKQDPADAMAYAANGRLAFFAGGQYLYDVLTTNPATPTEMAESARTYATNYRKLALVLLADKTAQDLGKATADDADAADEKLKQLCQ
;
A
#
# COMPACT_ATOMS: atom_id res chain seq x y z
N MET A 1 -34.39 -5.11 -53.45
CA MET A 1 -33.89 -3.76 -53.10
C MET A 1 -34.65 -3.13 -51.92
N PHE A 2 -35.98 -3.26 -51.83
CA PHE A 2 -36.79 -2.70 -50.72
C PHE A 2 -36.51 -3.29 -49.33
N ILE A 3 -36.20 -4.58 -49.24
CA ILE A 3 -35.91 -5.27 -47.96
C ILE A 3 -34.63 -4.73 -47.30
N ALA A 4 -33.59 -4.47 -48.09
CA ALA A 4 -32.33 -3.94 -47.57
C ALA A 4 -32.49 -2.51 -47.01
N ILE A 5 -33.33 -1.69 -47.66
CA ILE A 5 -33.63 -0.33 -47.21
C ILE A 5 -34.43 -0.35 -45.90
N ALA A 6 -35.40 -1.26 -45.77
CA ALA A 6 -36.18 -1.39 -44.55
C ALA A 6 -35.32 -1.79 -43.33
N VAL A 7 -34.39 -2.73 -43.51
CA VAL A 7 -33.47 -3.16 -42.43
C VAL A 7 -32.52 -2.02 -42.03
N ALA A 8 -32.01 -1.25 -43.01
CA ALA A 8 -31.14 -0.11 -42.72
C ALA A 8 -31.86 0.99 -41.90
N VAL A 9 -33.13 1.26 -42.19
CA VAL A 9 -33.93 2.26 -41.46
C VAL A 9 -34.19 1.81 -40.02
N VAL A 10 -34.49 0.52 -39.80
CA VAL A 10 -34.68 -0.02 -38.45
C VAL A 10 -33.39 0.03 -37.64
N ALA A 11 -32.25 -0.33 -38.23
CA ALA A 11 -30.96 -0.27 -37.55
C ALA A 11 -30.59 1.17 -37.13
N LEU A 12 -30.87 2.16 -37.99
CA LEU A 12 -30.66 3.57 -37.67
C LEU A 12 -31.58 4.07 -36.55
N ALA A 13 -32.85 3.67 -36.56
CA ALA A 13 -33.80 4.03 -35.51
C ALA A 13 -33.40 3.45 -34.15
N VAL A 14 -32.91 2.21 -34.11
CA VAL A 14 -32.40 1.58 -32.88
C VAL A 14 -31.12 2.26 -32.39
N ALA A 15 -30.21 2.62 -33.30
CA ALA A 15 -28.98 3.33 -32.96
C ALA A 15 -29.27 4.71 -32.35
N ILE A 16 -30.17 5.49 -32.96
CA ILE A 16 -30.59 6.81 -32.45
C ILE A 16 -31.34 6.64 -31.12
N GLY A 17 -32.23 5.66 -31.00
CA GLY A 17 -32.94 5.37 -29.75
C GLY A 17 -32.02 4.98 -28.60
N SER A 18 -30.87 4.37 -28.88
CA SER A 18 -29.90 4.00 -27.85
C SER A 18 -29.19 5.20 -27.21
N TRP A 19 -29.14 6.35 -27.90
CA TRP A 19 -28.58 7.60 -27.37
C TRP A 19 -29.47 8.27 -26.32
N PHE A 20 -30.77 7.95 -26.33
CA PHE A 20 -31.75 8.43 -25.36
C PHE A 20 -31.97 7.45 -24.20
N ARG A 21 -31.17 6.38 -24.10
CA ARG A 21 -31.18 5.54 -22.91
C ARG A 21 -30.65 6.37 -21.74
N PRO A 22 -31.44 6.55 -20.65
CA PRO A 22 -30.91 7.12 -19.43
C PRO A 22 -29.74 6.23 -18.99
N THR A 23 -28.55 6.81 -18.90
CA THR A 23 -27.46 6.16 -18.16
C THR A 23 -27.95 6.03 -16.74
N SER A 24 -28.29 4.81 -16.31
CA SER A 24 -28.48 4.54 -14.89
C SER A 24 -27.23 5.05 -14.20
N GLU A 25 -27.39 6.06 -13.35
CA GLU A 25 -26.27 6.55 -12.54
C GLU A 25 -25.64 5.34 -11.86
N PRO A 26 -24.30 5.22 -11.83
CA PRO A 26 -23.65 4.14 -11.13
C PRO A 26 -24.20 4.17 -9.71
N THR A 27 -24.98 3.15 -9.35
CA THR A 27 -25.51 3.05 -8.00
C THR A 27 -24.30 3.06 -7.08
N PRO A 28 -24.18 3.99 -6.11
CA PRO A 28 -23.04 4.03 -5.22
C PRO A 28 -22.90 2.66 -4.59
N VAL A 29 -21.84 1.93 -4.96
CA VAL A 29 -21.52 0.66 -4.31
C VAL A 29 -21.23 1.02 -2.87
N ALA A 30 -22.13 0.62 -1.96
CA ALA A 30 -21.92 0.84 -0.54
C ALA A 30 -20.56 0.27 -0.16
N ALA A 31 -19.74 1.07 0.53
CA ALA A 31 -18.46 0.59 1.02
C ALA A 31 -18.70 -0.68 1.86
N PRO A 32 -17.87 -1.73 1.72
CA PRO A 32 -18.02 -2.93 2.53
C PRO A 32 -18.00 -2.54 4.01
N THR A 33 -19.05 -2.92 4.72
CA THR A 33 -19.14 -2.75 6.17
C THR A 33 -18.54 -3.98 6.83
N TYR A 34 -17.49 -3.78 7.63
CA TYR A 34 -16.87 -4.84 8.41
C TYR A 34 -17.47 -4.91 9.81
N THR A 35 -17.50 -6.11 10.36
CA THR A 35 -17.82 -6.36 11.77
C THR A 35 -16.67 -5.93 12.68
N ASP A 36 -16.97 -5.67 13.95
CA ASP A 36 -15.95 -5.32 14.94
C ASP A 36 -14.87 -6.40 15.08
N SER A 37 -15.24 -7.68 14.90
CA SER A 37 -14.29 -8.81 14.92
C SER A 37 -13.33 -8.74 13.73
N GLU A 38 -13.83 -8.50 12.52
CA GLU A 38 -13.00 -8.39 11.32
C GLU A 38 -12.04 -7.21 11.42
N VAL A 39 -12.49 -6.08 11.98
CA VAL A 39 -11.63 -4.91 12.23
C VAL A 39 -10.56 -5.23 13.27
N ALA A 40 -10.91 -5.91 14.35
CA ALA A 40 -9.95 -6.30 15.39
C ALA A 40 -8.89 -7.28 14.86
N ASP A 41 -9.31 -8.28 14.08
CA ASP A 41 -8.40 -9.27 13.48
C ASP A 41 -7.47 -8.62 12.45
N ALA A 42 -8.00 -7.72 11.61
CA ALA A 42 -7.19 -6.96 10.65
C ALA A 42 -6.19 -6.02 11.33
N LYS A 43 -6.61 -5.34 12.40
CA LYS A 43 -5.71 -4.52 13.24
C LYS A 43 -4.58 -5.39 13.80
N LYS A 44 -4.91 -6.54 14.38
CA LYS A 44 -3.93 -7.46 14.95
C LYS A 44 -2.91 -7.92 13.90
N GLN A 45 -3.36 -8.38 12.73
CA GLN A 45 -2.46 -8.86 11.68
C GLN A 45 -1.50 -7.78 11.18
N VAL A 46 -1.99 -6.55 10.97
CA VAL A 46 -1.14 -5.42 10.55
C VAL A 46 -0.13 -5.05 11.64
N CYS A 47 -0.54 -5.06 12.91
CA CYS A 47 0.38 -4.78 14.02
C CYS A 47 1.44 -5.87 14.20
N ASP A 48 1.09 -7.15 14.09
CA ASP A 48 2.04 -8.25 14.15
C ASP A 48 3.08 -8.14 13.00
N ALA A 49 2.62 -7.78 11.79
CA ALA A 49 3.51 -7.55 10.65
C ALA A 49 4.41 -6.32 10.82
N TYR A 50 3.87 -5.23 11.35
CA TYR A 50 4.64 -4.03 11.67
C TYR A 50 5.73 -4.32 12.70
N GLN A 51 5.41 -5.02 13.78
CA GLN A 51 6.38 -5.38 14.82
C GLN A 51 7.51 -6.24 14.27
N MET A 52 7.20 -7.23 13.43
CA MET A 52 8.20 -8.06 12.76
C MET A 52 9.12 -7.24 11.85
N ALA A 53 8.56 -6.33 11.06
CA ALA A 53 9.35 -5.44 10.20
C ALA A 53 10.23 -4.50 11.03
N HIS A 54 9.68 -3.90 12.08
CA HIS A 54 10.39 -2.99 12.98
C HIS A 54 11.55 -3.69 13.68
N GLU A 55 11.34 -4.89 14.23
CA GLU A 55 12.39 -5.68 14.88
C GLU A 55 13.52 -6.04 13.92
N ALA A 56 13.21 -6.46 12.68
CA ALA A 56 14.22 -6.75 11.67
C ALA A 56 15.08 -5.52 11.34
N ILE A 57 14.45 -4.35 11.21
CA ILE A 57 15.13 -3.08 10.91
C ILE A 57 16.03 -2.66 12.08
N VAL A 58 15.53 -2.68 13.31
CA VAL A 58 16.30 -2.32 14.51
C VAL A 58 17.49 -3.26 14.70
N THR A 59 17.28 -4.57 14.51
CA THR A 59 18.33 -5.57 14.66
C THR A 59 19.42 -5.42 13.61
N ALA A 60 19.04 -5.13 12.36
CA ALA A 60 20.01 -4.91 11.29
C ALA A 60 20.84 -3.63 11.48
N GLY A 61 20.32 -2.63 12.21
CA GLY A 61 21.01 -1.38 12.56
C GLY A 61 21.87 -1.43 13.83
N GLY A 62 21.97 -2.58 14.51
CA GLY A 62 22.71 -2.75 15.77
C GLY A 62 24.24 -2.59 15.66
N LYS A 63 24.97 -2.75 16.78
CA LYS A 63 26.44 -2.62 16.84
C LYS A 63 27.12 -3.47 15.77
N GLN A 64 27.95 -2.82 14.95
CA GLN A 64 28.64 -3.42 13.82
C GLN A 64 30.11 -3.65 14.14
N ASP A 65 30.63 -4.83 13.85
CA ASP A 65 32.07 -5.03 13.71
C ASP A 65 32.52 -4.33 12.42
N PRO A 66 33.53 -3.43 12.47
CA PRO A 66 34.09 -2.83 11.27
C PRO A 66 34.52 -3.83 10.19
N ALA A 67 34.92 -5.04 10.58
CA ALA A 67 35.30 -6.11 9.65
C ALA A 67 34.13 -6.60 8.78
N ASP A 68 32.90 -6.48 9.28
CA ASP A 68 31.67 -6.98 8.64
C ASP A 68 30.72 -5.86 8.19
N ALA A 69 31.20 -4.60 8.16
CA ALA A 69 30.37 -3.42 7.90
C ALA A 69 29.52 -3.53 6.62
N MET A 70 30.07 -4.12 5.55
CA MET A 70 29.34 -4.33 4.29
C MET A 70 28.21 -5.37 4.43
N ALA A 71 28.42 -6.43 5.20
CA ALA A 71 27.39 -7.44 5.45
C ALA A 71 26.24 -6.86 6.28
N TYR A 72 26.55 -6.07 7.31
CA TYR A 72 25.53 -5.37 8.10
C TYR A 72 24.76 -4.34 7.25
N ALA A 73 25.45 -3.56 6.41
CA ALA A 73 24.80 -2.62 5.51
C ALA A 73 23.86 -3.33 4.51
N ALA A 74 24.31 -4.46 3.94
CA ALA A 74 23.48 -5.28 3.06
C ALA A 74 22.26 -5.84 3.79
N ASN A 75 22.43 -6.34 5.02
CA ASN A 75 21.33 -6.83 5.85
C ASN A 75 20.33 -5.71 6.22
N GLY A 76 20.81 -4.50 6.51
CA GLY A 76 19.95 -3.34 6.76
C GLY A 76 19.10 -2.97 5.54
N ARG A 77 19.72 -2.91 4.35
CA ARG A 77 19.00 -2.69 3.08
C ARG A 77 17.95 -3.77 2.82
N LEU A 78 18.28 -5.04 3.11
CA LEU A 78 17.36 -6.16 3.00
C LEU A 78 16.20 -6.05 3.99
N ALA A 79 16.48 -5.69 5.25
CA ALA A 79 15.46 -5.51 6.29
C ALA A 79 14.46 -4.39 5.91
N PHE A 80 14.95 -3.25 5.41
CA PHE A 80 14.08 -2.18 4.93
C PHE A 80 13.16 -2.64 3.78
N PHE A 81 13.70 -3.36 2.80
CA PHE A 81 12.93 -3.84 1.66
C PHE A 81 11.92 -4.92 2.06
N ALA A 82 12.39 -5.99 2.73
CA ALA A 82 11.58 -7.14 3.10
C ALA A 82 10.52 -6.77 4.16
N GLY A 83 10.88 -5.97 5.16
CA GLY A 83 9.94 -5.50 6.19
C GLY A 83 8.85 -4.61 5.61
N GLY A 84 9.22 -3.64 4.76
CA GLY A 84 8.23 -2.81 4.08
C GLY A 84 7.35 -3.60 3.12
N GLN A 85 7.91 -4.56 2.38
CA GLN A 85 7.15 -5.42 1.48
C GLN A 85 6.15 -6.29 2.24
N TYR A 86 6.59 -6.99 3.30
CA TYR A 86 5.73 -7.87 4.08
C TYR A 86 4.57 -7.13 4.74
N LEU A 87 4.84 -5.96 5.33
CA LEU A 87 3.79 -5.11 5.90
C LEU A 87 2.78 -4.67 4.84
N TYR A 88 3.24 -4.31 3.64
CA TYR A 88 2.36 -3.93 2.54
C TYR A 88 1.46 -5.10 2.11
N ASP A 89 2.04 -6.29 1.95
CA ASP A 89 1.28 -7.48 1.53
C ASP A 89 0.20 -7.83 2.57
N VAL A 90 0.55 -7.85 3.86
CA VAL A 90 -0.41 -8.06 4.96
C VAL A 90 -1.50 -7.00 4.97
N LEU A 91 -1.16 -5.73 4.75
CA LEU A 91 -2.15 -4.65 4.67
C LEU A 91 -3.13 -4.88 3.51
N THR A 92 -2.66 -5.33 2.35
CA THR A 92 -3.54 -5.56 1.17
C THR A 92 -4.50 -6.73 1.36
N THR A 93 -4.15 -7.71 2.19
CA THR A 93 -5.03 -8.85 2.51
C THR A 93 -5.96 -8.59 3.69
N ASN A 94 -5.83 -7.43 4.36
CA ASN A 94 -6.61 -7.05 5.53
C ASN A 94 -7.42 -5.77 5.28
N PRO A 95 -8.45 -5.80 4.41
CA PRO A 95 -9.16 -4.59 4.01
C PRO A 95 -10.06 -4.00 5.10
N ALA A 96 -10.23 -4.70 6.24
CA ALA A 96 -10.91 -4.22 7.43
C ALA A 96 -10.00 -3.40 8.37
N THR A 97 -8.72 -3.21 8.05
CA THR A 97 -7.82 -2.36 8.83
C THR A 97 -8.35 -0.92 8.90
N PRO A 98 -8.40 -0.29 10.10
CA PRO A 98 -8.83 1.10 10.23
C PRO A 98 -8.04 2.04 9.32
N THR A 99 -8.73 2.98 8.66
CA THR A 99 -8.15 3.86 7.63
C THR A 99 -6.85 4.54 8.06
N GLU A 100 -6.82 5.11 9.26
CA GLU A 100 -5.63 5.80 9.81
C GLU A 100 -4.43 4.85 9.96
N MET A 101 -4.67 3.60 10.39
CA MET A 101 -3.63 2.57 10.48
C MET A 101 -3.18 2.14 9.08
N ALA A 102 -4.12 1.96 8.16
CA ALA A 102 -3.82 1.57 6.78
C ALA A 102 -2.97 2.62 6.07
N GLU A 103 -3.25 3.90 6.27
CA GLU A 103 -2.47 5.00 5.73
C GLU A 103 -1.05 5.02 6.32
N SER A 104 -0.93 4.92 7.65
CA SER A 104 0.37 4.90 8.33
C SER A 104 1.22 3.69 7.90
N ALA A 105 0.63 2.49 7.83
CA ALA A 105 1.29 1.28 7.37
C ALA A 105 1.75 1.39 5.91
N ARG A 106 0.94 2.00 5.04
CA ARG A 106 1.30 2.21 3.63
C ARG A 106 2.45 3.21 3.49
N THR A 107 2.44 4.31 4.24
CA THR A 107 3.51 5.30 4.26
C THR A 107 4.81 4.69 4.76
N TYR A 108 4.76 3.96 5.88
CA TYR A 108 5.89 3.21 6.42
C TYR A 108 6.48 2.27 5.37
N ALA A 109 5.67 1.34 4.85
CA ALA A 109 6.10 0.34 3.87
C ALA A 109 6.72 0.97 2.62
N THR A 110 6.09 2.03 2.12
CA THR A 110 6.55 2.73 0.92
C THR A 110 7.90 3.42 1.14
N ASN A 111 8.05 4.15 2.23
CA ASN A 111 9.24 4.96 2.47
C ASN A 111 10.45 4.10 2.84
N TYR A 112 10.26 3.01 3.59
CA TYR A 112 11.34 2.06 3.87
C TYR A 112 11.80 1.30 2.62
N ARG A 113 10.87 0.89 1.74
CA ARG A 113 11.24 0.34 0.44
C ARG A 113 11.98 1.34 -0.45
N LYS A 114 11.59 2.61 -0.46
CA LYS A 114 12.33 3.69 -1.15
C LYS A 114 13.72 3.85 -0.57
N LEU A 115 13.86 3.83 0.76
CA LEU A 115 15.15 3.91 1.44
C LEU A 115 16.07 2.76 1.04
N ALA A 116 15.56 1.53 0.99
CA ALA A 116 16.31 0.38 0.51
C ALA A 116 16.86 0.63 -0.91
N LEU A 117 16.03 1.11 -1.83
CA LEU A 117 16.44 1.41 -3.21
C LEU A 117 17.48 2.53 -3.30
N VAL A 118 17.32 3.61 -2.52
CA VAL A 118 18.31 4.70 -2.45
C VAL A 118 19.66 4.16 -1.97
N LEU A 119 19.66 3.39 -0.88
CA LEU A 119 20.90 2.82 -0.33
C LEU A 119 21.53 1.76 -1.24
N LEU A 120 20.74 1.03 -2.02
CA LEU A 120 21.22 0.07 -3.04
C LEU A 120 21.85 0.76 -4.25
N ALA A 121 21.46 2.00 -4.53
CA ALA A 121 22.06 2.83 -5.58
C ALA A 121 23.32 3.58 -5.11
N ASP A 122 23.95 3.12 -4.01
CA ASP A 122 25.09 3.74 -3.34
C ASP A 122 24.89 5.23 -2.98
N LYS A 123 23.63 5.59 -2.70
CA LYS A 123 23.25 6.90 -2.13
C LYS A 123 23.07 6.78 -0.62
N THR A 124 22.83 7.91 0.04
CA THR A 124 22.64 8.03 1.48
C THR A 124 21.18 8.25 1.84
N ALA A 125 20.82 8.07 3.11
CA ALA A 125 19.48 8.41 3.60
C ALA A 125 19.11 9.89 3.41
N GLN A 126 20.10 10.79 3.30
CA GLN A 126 19.88 12.21 3.03
C GLN A 126 19.35 12.45 1.61
N ASP A 127 19.68 11.55 0.67
CA ASP A 127 19.20 11.59 -0.71
C ASP A 127 17.72 11.17 -0.85
N LEU A 128 17.10 10.64 0.22
CA LEU A 128 15.67 10.31 0.25
C LEU A 128 14.78 11.56 0.16
N GLY A 129 15.33 12.72 0.54
CA GLY A 129 14.60 13.97 0.71
C GLY A 129 13.99 14.09 2.11
N LYS A 130 14.12 15.27 2.73
CA LYS A 130 13.69 15.52 4.11
C LYS A 130 12.23 15.14 4.37
N ALA A 131 11.32 15.51 3.47
CA ALA A 131 9.89 15.20 3.63
C ALA A 131 9.63 13.68 3.69
N THR A 132 10.31 12.88 2.87
CA THR A 132 10.13 11.42 2.87
C THR A 132 10.70 10.77 4.13
N ALA A 133 11.80 11.30 4.67
CA ALA A 133 12.34 10.86 5.94
C ALA A 133 11.38 11.21 7.10
N ASP A 134 10.93 12.47 7.15
CA ASP A 134 9.97 12.94 8.17
C ASP A 134 8.66 12.11 8.14
N ASP A 135 8.16 11.77 6.94
CA ASP A 135 6.97 10.93 6.77
C ASP A 135 7.19 9.48 7.25
N ALA A 136 8.40 8.92 7.06
CA ALA A 136 8.73 7.58 7.53
C ALA A 136 8.79 7.52 9.06
N ASP A 137 9.41 8.52 9.70
CA ASP A 137 9.50 8.63 11.15
C ASP A 137 8.11 8.84 11.77
N ALA A 138 7.31 9.75 11.20
CA ALA A 138 5.94 9.98 11.67
C ALA A 138 5.06 8.73 11.54
N ALA A 139 5.21 7.97 10.45
CA ALA A 139 4.49 6.71 10.26
C ALA A 139 4.92 5.63 11.27
N ASP A 140 6.22 5.50 11.56
CA ASP A 140 6.74 4.58 12.58
C ASP A 140 6.20 4.92 13.98
N GLU A 141 6.25 6.19 14.37
CA GLU A 141 5.70 6.67 15.64
C GLU A 141 4.19 6.41 15.74
N LYS A 142 3.45 6.67 14.66
CA LYS A 142 2.01 6.46 14.63
C LYS A 142 1.65 4.98 14.74
N LEU A 143 2.36 4.10 14.03
CA LEU A 143 2.15 2.65 14.12
C LEU A 143 2.50 2.12 15.51
N LYS A 144 3.57 2.61 16.15
CA LYS A 144 3.86 2.30 17.57
C LYS A 144 2.69 2.62 18.48
N GLN A 145 2.09 3.80 18.34
CA GLN A 145 0.95 4.21 19.16
C GLN A 145 -0.30 3.37 18.87
N LEU A 146 -0.58 3.08 17.60
CA LEU A 146 -1.77 2.33 17.21
C LEU A 146 -1.69 0.84 17.55
N CYS A 147 -0.49 0.29 17.68
CA CYS A 147 -0.22 -1.12 17.97
C CYS A 147 0.11 -1.42 19.45
N GLN A 148 -0.02 -0.42 20.33
CA GLN A 148 -0.12 -0.61 21.78
C GLN A 148 -1.54 -1.02 22.18
#